data_AF-A0A9Q4AF21-F1
#
_entry.id   AF-A0A9Q4AF21-F1
#
_cell.length_a   1.000
_cell.length_b   1.000
_cell.length_c   1.000
_cell.angle_alpha   90.00
_cell.angle_beta   90.00
_cell.angle_gamma   90.00
#
_symmetry.space_group_name_H-M   'P 1'
#
loop_
_entity.id
_entity.type
_entity.pdbx_description
1 polymer ?
#
loop_
_entity_poly.entity_id
_entity_poly.type
_entity_poly.pdbx_seq_one_letter_code
_entity_poly.pdbx_strand_id
1 'polypeptide(L)'
;MKKKITLLLVAFLTFSNIAAAVDFYPVKVSAEENEVVETSVDSWMPDSHLQEAVAKAYKSENHLPNFDKNQLTKEIVATVKSISYVPLSGAPDEEKIHSIAGLEYATNLQSIIVTNNSISDLSPLSNLKKLNGLELSSNNIYTIDFLSNSSEKWPRLNYLYLGNNHITDLSPLLNVKHLVRVAAENQTIYLDDLQINQPTLSTPNIVKSYSNNFVPISIKSTGNEKGILSEDFATITLSNFSDQSGEFTYSWNVPSVDATFAGSTNDIFSGKIIQPFTIEHISVAYVTVHYQDTNGNKLIDDKVLFGNIGNVYQSEQLDFNGYTFKEVLGDTSGKFTDVAQEVTYIYSENPIKAANVTVHYQDIDGNKLTDDKILSGNIGDDYQSEELDFNGYTFKEVLGDTSGKFTDVAQEVTYVYELSDGAAVTLKYVDEDGKSIAKEAILTGKLGSNYEAKAKQIEGYTLKETPENASGTFTEKEQVVTFEYERNMSNQPSVPPTNTDKENPNSSKPINNKDTSILPQTGEHQSVPYLMAIGILLLGSSAIFLRRCKKV
;
A
#
# COMPACT_ATOMS: atom_id res chain seq x y z
N MET A 1 -79.55 15.33 58.20
CA MET A 1 -79.92 14.73 59.51
C MET A 1 -78.64 14.37 60.27
N LYS A 2 -78.64 14.42 61.62
CA LYS A 2 -77.59 13.95 62.58
C LYS A 2 -76.11 14.05 62.09
N LYS A 3 -75.47 15.23 62.23
CA LYS A 3 -74.65 15.71 63.38
C LYS A 3 -73.31 14.98 63.60
N LYS A 4 -72.22 15.75 63.43
CA LYS A 4 -70.86 15.49 63.94
C LYS A 4 -70.87 15.32 65.47
N ILE A 5 -69.96 14.52 66.01
CA ILE A 5 -69.45 14.66 67.40
C ILE A 5 -67.93 14.60 67.37
N THR A 6 -67.32 15.75 67.66
CA THR A 6 -65.94 15.85 68.16
C THR A 6 -65.98 15.57 69.65
N LEU A 7 -65.02 14.82 70.20
CA LEU A 7 -64.85 14.72 71.66
C LEU A 7 -63.41 15.11 72.03
N LEU A 8 -63.29 16.18 72.81
CA LEU A 8 -62.05 16.64 73.43
C LEU A 8 -61.93 15.99 74.82
N LEU A 9 -60.70 15.77 75.28
CA LEU A 9 -60.40 15.10 76.55
C LEU A 9 -60.43 16.05 77.78
N VAL A 10 -60.21 15.46 78.96
CA VAL A 10 -59.84 16.07 80.27
C VAL A 10 -60.97 16.48 81.24
N ALA A 11 -61.13 15.71 82.34
CA ALA A 11 -60.94 16.17 83.74
C ALA A 11 -61.23 15.10 84.83
N PHE A 12 -60.16 14.47 85.33
CA PHE A 12 -59.79 14.16 86.74
C PHE A 12 -60.80 14.07 87.94
N LEU A 13 -60.44 13.17 88.89
CA LEU A 13 -60.86 13.03 90.33
C LEU A 13 -62.26 12.40 90.64
N THR A 14 -62.52 11.58 91.69
CA THR A 14 -61.73 10.71 92.60
C THR A 14 -62.65 9.73 93.38
N PHE A 15 -62.07 8.63 93.90
CA PHE A 15 -62.48 7.81 95.08
C PHE A 15 -63.70 6.85 95.07
N SER A 16 -63.38 5.62 95.55
CA SER A 16 -64.16 4.72 96.42
C SER A 16 -65.28 3.78 95.89
N ASN A 17 -64.90 2.50 95.80
CA ASN A 17 -65.54 1.33 96.44
C ASN A 17 -67.08 1.24 96.52
N ILE A 18 -67.65 0.32 95.73
CA ILE A 18 -68.60 -0.68 96.26
C ILE A 18 -68.16 -2.06 95.75
N ALA A 19 -68.05 -3.03 96.66
CA ALA A 19 -67.77 -4.42 96.35
C ALA A 19 -69.08 -5.21 96.24
N ALA A 20 -69.20 -6.06 95.22
CA ALA A 20 -70.14 -7.17 95.17
C ALA A 20 -69.53 -8.28 94.31
N ALA A 21 -69.11 -9.38 94.95
CA ALA A 21 -68.53 -10.52 94.27
C ALA A 21 -69.62 -11.44 93.69
N VAL A 22 -69.41 -11.90 92.45
CA VAL A 22 -70.06 -13.09 91.90
C VAL A 22 -69.00 -13.83 91.07
N ASP A 23 -68.36 -14.83 91.68
CA ASP A 23 -67.46 -15.74 90.97
C ASP A 23 -68.28 -16.78 90.20
N PHE A 24 -67.96 -17.01 88.91
CA PHE A 24 -68.02 -18.35 88.29
C PHE A 24 -67.27 -18.43 86.94
N TYR A 25 -65.97 -18.71 87.03
CA TYR A 25 -65.11 -19.46 86.08
C TYR A 25 -64.91 -18.96 84.62
N PRO A 26 -63.76 -19.30 83.98
CA PRO A 26 -63.11 -18.38 83.06
C PRO A 26 -63.42 -18.62 81.58
N VAL A 27 -63.62 -17.53 80.84
CA VAL A 27 -63.29 -17.49 79.41
C VAL A 27 -61.79 -17.22 79.30
N LYS A 28 -61.04 -18.15 78.69
CA LYS A 28 -59.70 -17.84 78.17
C LYS A 28 -59.86 -16.86 77.00
N VAL A 29 -59.87 -15.58 77.31
CA VAL A 29 -59.42 -14.57 76.34
C VAL A 29 -57.91 -14.59 76.42
N SER A 30 -57.25 -15.08 75.38
CA SER A 30 -55.83 -14.83 75.21
C SER A 30 -55.64 -13.33 75.13
N ALA A 31 -54.93 -12.76 76.11
CA ALA A 31 -54.23 -11.52 75.86
C ALA A 31 -53.19 -11.82 74.79
N GLU A 32 -53.55 -11.59 73.53
CA GLU A 32 -52.56 -11.10 72.58
C GLU A 32 -52.13 -9.74 73.12
N GLU A 33 -51.10 -9.76 73.96
CA GLU A 33 -50.16 -8.65 73.98
C GLU A 33 -49.72 -8.48 72.53
N ASN A 34 -50.29 -7.48 71.85
CA ASN A 34 -49.67 -6.89 70.69
C ASN A 34 -48.38 -6.26 71.20
N GLU A 35 -47.36 -7.09 71.38
CA GLU A 35 -45.98 -6.71 71.50
C GLU A 35 -45.69 -5.88 70.25
N VAL A 36 -45.71 -4.55 70.43
CA VAL A 36 -45.28 -3.62 69.40
C VAL A 36 -43.80 -3.91 69.24
N VAL A 37 -43.48 -4.72 68.24
CA VAL A 37 -42.11 -4.94 67.80
C VAL A 37 -41.61 -3.58 67.35
N GLU A 38 -40.98 -2.83 68.26
CA GLU A 38 -40.26 -1.61 67.93
C GLU A 38 -39.16 -2.03 66.97
N THR A 39 -39.39 -1.78 65.68
CA THR A 39 -38.46 -2.18 64.64
C THR A 39 -37.18 -1.41 64.86
N SER A 40 -36.07 -2.12 65.15
CA SER A 40 -34.76 -1.52 65.46
C SER A 40 -34.47 -0.35 64.53
N VAL A 41 -33.84 0.70 65.03
CA VAL A 41 -33.49 1.89 64.24
C VAL A 41 -32.81 1.50 62.92
N ASP A 42 -31.96 0.47 62.92
CA ASP A 42 -31.27 -0.08 61.73
C ASP A 42 -32.19 -0.53 60.59
N SER A 43 -33.45 -0.89 60.89
CA SER A 43 -34.42 -1.38 59.89
C SER A 43 -35.05 -0.28 59.03
N TRP A 44 -34.96 0.98 59.47
CA TRP A 44 -35.53 2.15 58.77
C TRP A 44 -34.57 3.35 58.70
N MET A 45 -33.47 3.32 59.44
CA MET A 45 -32.33 4.24 59.40
C MET A 45 -31.04 3.39 59.49
N PRO A 46 -30.65 2.70 58.40
CA PRO A 46 -29.60 1.67 58.43
C PRO A 46 -28.17 2.20 58.62
N ASP A 47 -27.95 3.50 58.39
CA ASP A 47 -26.63 4.12 58.50
C ASP A 47 -26.32 4.53 59.95
N SER A 48 -25.34 3.88 60.57
CA SER A 48 -25.02 4.08 61.99
C SER A 48 -24.44 5.47 62.30
N HIS A 49 -23.81 6.13 61.33
CA HIS A 49 -23.25 7.49 61.50
C HIS A 49 -24.34 8.54 61.35
N LEU A 50 -25.33 8.29 60.48
CA LEU A 50 -26.55 9.08 60.43
C LEU A 50 -27.34 8.98 61.74
N GLN A 51 -27.51 7.78 62.30
CA GLN A 51 -28.15 7.61 63.60
C GLN A 51 -27.45 8.45 64.68
N GLU A 52 -26.11 8.44 64.72
CA GLU A 52 -25.32 9.26 65.65
C GLU A 52 -25.49 10.76 65.41
N ALA A 53 -25.51 11.21 64.15
CA ALA A 53 -25.75 12.58 63.77
C ALA A 53 -27.12 13.09 64.23
N VAL A 54 -28.17 12.28 64.02
CA VAL A 54 -29.55 12.60 64.40
C VAL A 54 -29.72 12.59 65.92
N ALA A 55 -29.14 11.60 66.62
CA ALA A 55 -29.17 11.55 68.08
C ALA A 55 -28.42 12.74 68.71
N LYS A 56 -27.25 13.11 68.17
CA LYS A 56 -26.47 14.28 68.58
C LYS A 56 -27.22 15.60 68.34
N ALA A 57 -27.93 15.72 67.21
CA ALA A 57 -28.78 16.86 66.92
C ALA A 57 -29.91 17.00 67.95
N TYR A 58 -30.72 15.93 68.14
CA TYR A 58 -31.82 15.92 69.11
C TYR A 58 -31.34 16.21 70.55
N LYS A 59 -30.23 15.60 70.95
CA LYS A 59 -29.52 15.84 72.22
C LYS A 59 -29.14 17.30 72.43
N SER A 60 -28.62 17.95 71.39
CA SER A 60 -28.20 19.36 71.44
C SER A 60 -29.40 20.30 71.45
N GLU A 61 -30.43 20.03 70.65
CA GLU A 61 -31.65 20.84 70.56
C GLU A 61 -32.51 20.82 71.84
N ASN A 62 -32.42 19.74 72.63
CA ASN A 62 -33.25 19.53 73.84
C ASN A 62 -32.44 19.46 75.15
N HIS A 63 -31.12 19.68 75.10
CA HIS A 63 -30.19 19.63 76.24
C HIS A 63 -30.23 18.30 77.04
N LEU A 64 -30.22 17.16 76.36
CA LEU A 64 -30.35 15.82 76.96
C LEU A 64 -28.99 15.08 77.04
N PRO A 65 -28.18 15.26 78.12
CA PRO A 65 -26.79 14.78 78.15
C PRO A 65 -26.62 13.26 78.02
N ASN A 66 -27.64 12.49 78.39
CA ASN A 66 -27.62 11.02 78.34
C ASN A 66 -28.36 10.43 77.13
N PHE A 67 -28.81 11.25 76.18
CA PHE A 67 -29.47 10.75 74.97
C PHE A 67 -28.45 10.11 74.02
N ASP A 68 -28.77 8.94 73.47
CA ASP A 68 -27.98 8.21 72.47
C ASP A 68 -28.84 7.61 71.33
N LYS A 69 -28.18 6.99 70.35
CA LYS A 69 -28.81 6.53 69.10
C LYS A 69 -29.78 5.36 69.26
N ASN A 70 -29.62 4.54 70.30
CA ASN A 70 -30.50 3.39 70.56
C ASN A 70 -31.89 3.84 71.03
N GLN A 71 -32.05 5.12 71.35
CA GLN A 71 -33.31 5.73 71.80
C GLN A 71 -34.06 6.45 70.65
N LEU A 72 -33.61 6.32 69.40
CA LEU A 72 -34.24 6.99 68.25
C LEU A 72 -35.54 6.28 67.85
N THR A 73 -36.63 7.04 67.82
CA THR A 73 -37.89 6.67 67.17
C THR A 73 -38.21 7.65 66.04
N LYS A 74 -39.12 7.28 65.13
CA LYS A 74 -39.53 8.13 64.01
C LYS A 74 -40.13 9.47 64.47
N GLU A 75 -40.81 9.48 65.62
CA GLU A 75 -41.37 10.66 66.27
C GLU A 75 -40.26 11.60 66.76
N ILE A 76 -39.18 11.05 67.33
CA ILE A 76 -38.01 11.83 67.76
C ILE A 76 -37.31 12.44 66.54
N VAL A 77 -37.04 11.64 65.50
CA VAL A 77 -36.45 12.10 64.23
C VAL A 77 -37.31 13.22 63.62
N ALA A 78 -38.64 13.10 63.67
CA ALA A 78 -39.56 14.11 63.18
C ALA A 78 -39.44 15.47 63.87
N THR A 79 -38.90 15.57 65.09
CA THR A 79 -38.73 16.86 65.80
C THR A 79 -37.46 17.63 65.43
N VAL A 80 -36.42 16.94 64.93
CA VAL A 80 -35.09 17.51 64.68
C VAL A 80 -35.16 18.61 63.61
N LYS A 81 -34.44 19.71 63.83
CA LYS A 81 -34.42 20.89 62.96
C LYS A 81 -33.11 21.05 62.21
N SER A 82 -31.98 20.68 62.80
CA SER A 82 -30.67 20.79 62.15
C SER A 82 -29.80 19.56 62.40
N ILE A 83 -29.38 18.90 61.33
CA ILE A 83 -28.43 17.78 61.40
C ILE A 83 -27.06 18.26 60.91
N SER A 84 -26.00 17.94 61.64
CA SER A 84 -24.63 18.20 61.21
C SER A 84 -23.72 17.03 61.54
N TYR A 85 -23.08 16.49 60.51
CA TYR A 85 -22.09 15.43 60.59
C TYR A 85 -20.96 15.69 59.59
N VAL A 86 -19.77 15.95 60.12
CA VAL A 86 -18.55 16.06 59.31
C VAL A 86 -17.56 15.09 59.95
N PRO A 87 -17.18 14.00 59.28
CA PRO A 87 -16.20 13.07 59.81
C PRO A 87 -14.81 13.74 59.86
N LEU A 88 -13.90 13.16 60.64
CA LEU A 88 -12.58 13.75 60.84
C LEU A 88 -11.80 13.86 59.52
N SER A 89 -10.86 14.81 59.43
CA SER A 89 -10.01 14.94 58.26
C SER A 89 -9.14 13.68 58.12
N GLY A 90 -9.25 13.00 56.98
CA GLY A 90 -8.60 11.69 56.76
C GLY A 90 -9.30 10.50 57.43
N ALA A 91 -10.54 10.66 57.92
CA ALA A 91 -11.35 9.54 58.37
C ALA A 91 -11.52 8.49 57.26
N PRO A 92 -11.48 7.18 57.59
CA PRO A 92 -11.67 6.11 56.64
C PRO A 92 -13.13 6.10 56.13
N ASP A 93 -13.40 5.39 55.03
CA ASP A 93 -14.71 5.44 54.39
C ASP A 93 -15.81 4.85 55.28
N GLU A 94 -15.46 3.87 56.13
CA GLU A 94 -16.34 3.25 57.11
C GLU A 94 -16.87 4.20 58.18
N GLU A 95 -16.22 5.35 58.43
CA GLU A 95 -16.68 6.39 59.38
C GLU A 95 -17.60 7.45 58.73
N LYS A 96 -17.94 7.30 57.45
CA LYS A 96 -18.82 8.24 56.75
C LYS A 96 -20.27 7.81 56.80
N ILE A 97 -21.14 8.76 56.46
CA ILE A 97 -22.53 8.49 56.07
C ILE A 97 -22.53 8.09 54.58
N HIS A 98 -23.08 6.92 54.26
CA HIS A 98 -23.31 6.45 52.89
C HIS A 98 -24.79 6.60 52.50
N SER A 99 -25.71 6.50 53.46
CA SER A 99 -27.14 6.58 53.22
C SER A 99 -27.82 7.56 54.17
N ILE A 100 -28.75 8.35 53.63
CA ILE A 100 -29.64 9.22 54.41
C ILE A 100 -31.07 8.68 54.55
N ALA A 101 -31.26 7.37 54.30
CA ALA A 101 -32.53 6.68 54.56
C ALA A 101 -32.92 6.81 56.04
N GLY A 102 -34.21 7.05 56.30
CA GLY A 102 -34.74 7.40 57.61
C GLY A 102 -34.90 8.91 57.82
N LEU A 103 -34.29 9.77 57.00
CA LEU A 103 -34.55 11.22 57.06
C LEU A 103 -35.89 11.63 56.46
N GLU A 104 -36.59 10.77 55.72
CA GLU A 104 -37.96 11.05 55.26
C GLU A 104 -38.95 11.29 56.41
N TYR A 105 -38.64 10.78 57.62
CA TYR A 105 -39.40 11.03 58.84
C TYR A 105 -39.08 12.39 59.49
N ALA A 106 -37.97 13.07 59.12
CA ALA A 106 -37.48 14.30 59.72
C ALA A 106 -38.29 15.55 59.30
N THR A 107 -39.61 15.52 59.46
CA THR A 107 -40.55 16.53 58.91
C THR A 107 -40.37 17.97 59.43
N ASN A 108 -39.61 18.19 60.50
CA ASN A 108 -39.23 19.52 60.99
C ASN A 108 -37.83 20.01 60.55
N LEU A 109 -37.09 19.20 59.79
CA LEU A 109 -35.73 19.50 59.33
C LEU A 109 -35.70 20.77 58.48
N GLN A 110 -34.75 21.65 58.80
CA GLN A 110 -34.55 22.97 58.21
C GLN A 110 -33.16 23.08 57.56
N SER A 111 -32.16 22.43 58.13
CA SER A 111 -30.80 22.40 57.59
C SER A 111 -30.15 21.04 57.78
N ILE A 112 -29.35 20.62 56.81
CA ILE A 112 -28.45 19.48 56.93
C ILE A 112 -27.07 19.86 56.39
N ILE A 113 -26.03 19.54 57.18
CA ILE A 113 -24.62 19.75 56.87
C ILE A 113 -23.93 18.39 56.96
N VAL A 114 -23.65 17.78 55.80
CA VAL A 114 -23.03 16.44 55.70
C VAL A 114 -21.83 16.46 54.75
N THR A 115 -20.96 17.45 54.91
CA THR A 115 -19.72 17.59 54.15
C THR A 115 -18.77 16.42 54.40
N ASN A 116 -18.04 15.98 53.36
CA ASN A 116 -17.02 14.91 53.42
C ASN A 116 -17.58 13.53 53.79
N ASN A 117 -18.75 13.19 53.24
CA ASN A 117 -19.39 11.88 53.40
C ASN A 117 -19.40 11.12 52.05
N SER A 118 -20.11 10.00 51.97
CA SER A 118 -20.16 9.13 50.78
C SER A 118 -21.58 9.01 50.20
N ILE A 119 -22.41 10.04 50.41
CA ILE A 119 -23.84 10.08 50.03
C ILE A 119 -23.99 10.26 48.52
N SER A 120 -24.88 9.49 47.90
CA SER A 120 -25.25 9.60 46.48
C SER A 120 -26.76 9.74 46.24
N ASP A 121 -27.61 9.06 47.01
CA ASP A 121 -29.07 9.21 46.95
C ASP A 121 -29.58 10.28 47.93
N LEU A 122 -30.35 11.23 47.39
CA LEU A 122 -30.99 12.32 48.12
C LEU A 122 -32.53 12.21 48.14
N SER A 123 -33.08 11.10 47.62
CA SER A 123 -34.52 10.82 47.61
C SER A 123 -35.21 10.88 48.99
N PRO A 124 -34.58 10.52 50.14
CA PRO A 124 -35.22 10.63 51.46
C PRO A 124 -35.58 12.07 51.85
N LEU A 125 -34.89 13.08 51.31
CA LEU A 125 -35.16 14.48 51.61
C LEU A 125 -36.38 15.03 50.86
N SER A 126 -36.87 14.34 49.83
CA SER A 126 -37.77 14.85 48.78
C SER A 126 -39.09 15.49 49.24
N ASN A 127 -39.55 15.21 50.46
CA ASN A 127 -40.80 15.73 51.02
C ASN A 127 -40.61 16.71 52.20
N LEU A 128 -39.36 17.04 52.56
CA LEU A 128 -39.03 17.85 53.74
C LEU A 128 -39.20 19.36 53.48
N LYS A 129 -40.45 19.80 53.35
CA LYS A 129 -40.86 21.18 52.97
C LYS A 129 -40.34 22.33 53.83
N LYS A 130 -39.66 22.05 54.96
CA LYS A 130 -39.06 23.07 55.84
C LYS A 130 -37.57 23.30 55.58
N LEU A 131 -36.92 22.46 54.77
CA LEU A 131 -35.53 22.64 54.36
C LEU A 131 -35.30 24.02 53.74
N ASN A 132 -34.30 24.72 54.26
CA ASN A 132 -33.84 26.02 53.78
C ASN A 132 -32.35 26.05 53.43
N GLY A 133 -31.55 25.09 53.91
CA GLY A 133 -30.14 24.94 53.56
C GLY A 133 -29.72 23.47 53.43
N LEU A 134 -29.04 23.17 52.33
CA LEU A 134 -28.38 21.89 52.07
C LEU A 134 -26.88 22.13 51.87
N GLU A 135 -26.06 21.53 52.73
CA GLU A 135 -24.61 21.49 52.58
C GLU A 135 -24.16 20.05 52.40
N LEU A 136 -23.81 19.73 51.15
CA LEU A 136 -23.57 18.40 50.60
C LEU A 136 -22.20 18.31 49.90
N SER A 137 -21.30 19.26 50.13
CA SER A 137 -20.00 19.30 49.47
C SER A 137 -19.12 18.10 49.85
N SER A 138 -18.27 17.62 48.95
CA SER A 138 -17.45 16.39 49.15
C SER A 138 -18.32 15.18 49.47
N ASN A 139 -19.12 14.76 48.48
CA ASN A 139 -19.97 13.56 48.50
C ASN A 139 -19.91 12.89 47.11
N ASN A 140 -20.72 11.84 46.90
CA ASN A 140 -20.77 11.05 45.67
C ASN A 140 -22.02 11.37 44.82
N ILE A 141 -22.41 12.65 44.71
CA ILE A 141 -23.62 13.07 43.98
C ILE A 141 -23.30 13.24 42.48
N TYR A 142 -24.01 12.49 41.62
CA TYR A 142 -23.84 12.52 40.16
C TYR A 142 -24.90 13.35 39.42
N THR A 143 -26.13 13.39 39.95
CA THR A 143 -27.25 14.14 39.36
C THR A 143 -28.01 14.91 40.44
N ILE A 144 -28.61 16.02 40.02
CA ILE A 144 -29.52 16.82 40.81
C ILE A 144 -30.94 16.89 40.22
N ASP A 145 -31.31 15.94 39.35
CA ASP A 145 -32.64 15.85 38.72
C ASP A 145 -33.80 15.89 39.72
N PHE A 146 -33.56 15.42 40.95
CA PHE A 146 -34.52 15.48 42.05
C PHE A 146 -34.92 16.92 42.45
N LEU A 147 -34.08 17.93 42.15
CA LEU A 147 -34.39 19.36 42.31
C LEU A 147 -35.32 19.90 41.22
N SER A 148 -35.59 19.13 40.16
CA SER A 148 -36.64 19.46 39.20
C SER A 148 -37.98 19.63 39.92
N ASN A 149 -38.65 20.75 39.65
CA ASN A 149 -39.87 21.20 40.31
C ASN A 149 -39.74 21.36 41.85
N SER A 150 -38.53 21.62 42.36
CA SER A 150 -38.28 21.78 43.81
C SER A 150 -39.05 22.93 44.46
N SER A 151 -39.59 23.90 43.71
CA SER A 151 -40.52 24.89 44.25
C SER A 151 -41.78 24.27 44.90
N GLU A 152 -42.15 23.03 44.55
CA GLU A 152 -43.23 22.28 45.24
C GLU A 152 -42.72 21.40 46.41
N LYS A 153 -41.54 20.80 46.24
CA LYS A 153 -40.91 19.87 47.20
C LYS A 153 -40.28 20.60 48.39
N TRP A 154 -39.55 21.67 48.11
CA TRP A 154 -38.73 22.45 49.02
C TRP A 154 -38.94 23.96 48.82
N PRO A 155 -40.15 24.50 49.07
CA PRO A 155 -40.50 25.91 48.82
C PRO A 155 -39.75 26.95 49.68
N ARG A 156 -38.71 26.54 50.40
CA ARG A 156 -37.91 27.34 51.33
C ARG A 156 -36.41 27.22 51.11
N LEU A 157 -35.96 26.42 50.14
CA LEU A 157 -34.55 26.11 49.93
C LEU A 157 -33.80 27.33 49.37
N ASN A 158 -33.07 28.02 50.25
CA ASN A 158 -32.35 29.24 49.93
C ASN A 158 -30.86 28.98 49.62
N TYR A 159 -30.29 27.92 50.20
CA TYR A 159 -28.87 27.61 50.13
C TYR A 159 -28.63 26.17 49.70
N LEU A 160 -27.78 25.97 48.69
CA LEU A 160 -27.42 24.67 48.15
C LEU A 160 -25.91 24.65 47.83
N TYR A 161 -25.16 23.85 48.57
CA TYR A 161 -23.73 23.66 48.39
C TYR A 161 -23.46 22.21 48.00
N LEU A 162 -22.80 22.04 46.85
CA LEU A 162 -22.58 20.79 46.13
C LEU A 162 -21.11 20.67 45.65
N GLY A 163 -20.21 21.51 46.17
CA GLY A 163 -18.81 21.56 45.72
C GLY A 163 -18.10 20.21 45.92
N ASN A 164 -17.19 19.84 45.01
CA ASN A 164 -16.47 18.55 45.06
C ASN A 164 -17.41 17.32 45.00
N ASN A 165 -18.29 17.27 44.00
CA ASN A 165 -19.13 16.11 43.67
C ASN A 165 -18.86 15.68 42.20
N HIS A 166 -19.79 14.97 41.55
CA HIS A 166 -19.66 14.41 40.20
C HIS A 166 -20.70 14.98 39.20
N ILE A 167 -21.21 16.19 39.45
CA ILE A 167 -22.36 16.76 38.71
C ILE A 167 -21.90 17.41 37.40
N THR A 168 -22.56 17.06 36.29
CA THR A 168 -22.35 17.70 34.97
C THR A 168 -23.50 18.58 34.50
N ASP A 169 -24.72 18.38 35.01
CA ASP A 169 -25.92 19.06 34.52
C ASP A 169 -26.60 19.84 35.66
N LEU A 170 -26.57 21.18 35.55
CA LEU A 170 -27.30 22.07 36.46
C LEU A 170 -28.68 22.50 35.94
N SER A 171 -29.12 22.07 34.75
CA SER A 171 -30.42 22.43 34.17
C SER A 171 -31.65 22.09 35.03
N PRO A 172 -31.64 21.09 35.96
CA PRO A 172 -32.73 20.93 36.94
C PRO A 172 -33.02 22.17 37.79
N LEU A 173 -32.05 23.09 37.91
CA LEU A 173 -32.20 24.36 38.64
C LEU A 173 -32.94 25.47 37.87
N LEU A 174 -33.19 25.30 36.56
CA LEU A 174 -33.76 26.32 35.66
C LEU A 174 -35.04 26.99 36.21
N ASN A 175 -35.89 26.21 36.88
CA ASN A 175 -37.18 26.67 37.42
C ASN A 175 -37.15 26.97 38.94
N VAL A 176 -35.99 26.94 39.58
CA VAL A 176 -35.83 27.04 41.04
C VAL A 176 -35.56 28.48 41.47
N LYS A 177 -36.57 29.34 41.24
CA LYS A 177 -36.48 30.81 41.34
C LYS A 177 -36.32 31.40 42.75
N HIS A 178 -36.24 30.55 43.77
CA HIS A 178 -36.18 30.95 45.19
C HIS A 178 -34.84 30.66 45.85
N LEU A 179 -33.93 29.96 45.18
CA LEU A 179 -32.55 29.77 45.64
C LEU A 179 -31.80 31.12 45.67
N VAL A 180 -31.18 31.43 46.81
CA VAL A 180 -30.40 32.64 47.03
C VAL A 180 -28.91 32.39 46.73
N ARG A 181 -28.41 31.18 47.05
CA ARG A 181 -27.03 30.77 46.77
C ARG A 181 -26.99 29.31 46.29
N VAL A 182 -26.24 29.11 45.22
CA VAL A 182 -25.84 27.80 44.69
C VAL A 182 -24.33 27.82 44.51
N ALA A 183 -23.67 26.75 44.93
CA ALA A 183 -22.25 26.50 44.70
C ALA A 183 -22.07 25.02 44.35
N ALA A 184 -21.44 24.74 43.22
CA ALA A 184 -21.18 23.42 42.66
C ALA A 184 -19.79 23.40 41.99
N GLU A 185 -18.81 23.99 42.66
CA GLU A 185 -17.41 24.08 42.24
C GLU A 185 -16.69 22.72 42.29
N ASN A 186 -15.53 22.62 41.65
CA ASN A 186 -14.58 21.50 41.75
C ASN A 186 -15.19 20.11 41.49
N GLN A 187 -16.18 20.00 40.62
CA GLN A 187 -16.72 18.69 40.22
C GLN A 187 -15.64 17.85 39.54
N THR A 188 -15.61 16.55 39.77
CA THR A 188 -14.68 15.63 39.08
C THR A 188 -15.45 14.45 38.53
N ILE A 189 -15.38 14.23 37.22
CA ILE A 189 -16.03 13.13 36.52
C ILE A 189 -14.97 12.26 35.86
N TYR A 190 -15.15 10.95 35.94
CA TYR A 190 -14.39 9.96 35.19
C TYR A 190 -15.34 9.32 34.18
N LEU A 191 -14.95 9.27 32.91
CA LEU A 191 -15.69 8.58 31.85
C LEU A 191 -15.05 7.22 31.56
N ASP A 192 -15.85 6.32 30.97
CA ASP A 192 -15.38 5.01 30.52
C ASP A 192 -14.30 5.14 29.43
N ASP A 193 -13.36 4.20 29.38
CA ASP A 193 -12.21 4.23 28.47
C ASP A 193 -12.61 4.19 26.99
N LEU A 194 -12.15 5.19 26.24
CA LEU A 194 -12.57 5.43 24.87
C LEU A 194 -11.71 4.63 23.88
N GLN A 195 -12.30 3.59 23.30
CA GLN A 195 -11.65 2.75 22.30
C GLN A 195 -11.55 3.48 20.96
N ILE A 196 -10.32 3.84 20.56
CA ILE A 196 -10.03 4.56 19.32
C ILE A 196 -9.67 3.57 18.20
N ASN A 197 -10.48 3.55 17.15
CA ASN A 197 -10.24 2.77 15.92
C ASN A 197 -10.25 3.62 14.63
N GLN A 198 -10.31 4.96 14.77
CA GLN A 198 -10.43 5.93 13.67
C GLN A 198 -9.56 7.17 13.96
N PRO A 199 -9.10 7.91 12.93
CA PRO A 199 -8.19 9.06 13.09
C PRO A 199 -8.84 10.28 13.77
N THR A 200 -10.17 10.32 13.80
CA THR A 200 -10.98 11.36 14.45
C THR A 200 -12.20 10.72 15.11
N LEU A 201 -12.59 11.19 16.28
CA LEU A 201 -13.77 10.70 17.01
C LEU A 201 -14.54 11.87 17.62
N SER A 202 -15.86 11.89 17.47
CA SER A 202 -16.73 12.92 18.06
C SER A 202 -17.50 12.37 19.25
N THR A 203 -17.46 13.07 20.38
CA THR A 203 -18.18 12.77 21.62
C THR A 203 -19.06 13.96 22.04
N PRO A 204 -20.18 13.76 22.74
CA PRO A 204 -21.01 14.86 23.21
C PRO A 204 -20.37 15.59 24.39
N ASN A 205 -20.53 16.91 24.45
CA ASN A 205 -20.32 17.65 25.69
C ASN A 205 -21.46 17.35 26.65
N ILE A 206 -21.15 16.81 27.82
CA ILE A 206 -22.14 16.44 28.85
C ILE A 206 -22.38 17.54 29.90
N VAL A 207 -21.66 18.67 29.80
CA VAL A 207 -21.71 19.75 30.79
C VAL A 207 -22.75 20.79 30.41
N LYS A 208 -23.77 20.98 31.27
CA LYS A 208 -24.82 21.99 31.07
C LYS A 208 -24.92 22.97 32.23
N SER A 209 -25.08 24.24 31.85
CA SER A 209 -25.43 25.33 32.76
C SER A 209 -26.86 25.19 33.28
N TYR A 210 -27.18 25.94 34.35
CA TYR A 210 -28.55 26.01 34.88
C TYR A 210 -29.56 26.55 33.85
N SER A 211 -29.11 27.33 32.86
CA SER A 211 -29.88 27.81 31.71
C SER A 211 -30.14 26.74 30.64
N ASN A 212 -29.76 25.47 30.89
CA ASN A 212 -29.85 24.32 29.97
C ASN A 212 -29.05 24.49 28.66
N ASN A 213 -28.06 25.38 28.66
CA ASN A 213 -27.10 25.54 27.56
C ASN A 213 -25.81 24.76 27.87
N PHE A 214 -25.19 24.18 26.84
CA PHE A 214 -23.87 23.56 26.96
C PHE A 214 -22.82 24.59 27.41
N VAL A 215 -21.92 24.15 28.30
CA VAL A 215 -20.87 25.00 28.86
C VAL A 215 -19.62 24.89 27.99
N PRO A 216 -18.97 26.01 27.60
CA PRO A 216 -17.68 25.95 26.92
C PRO A 216 -16.62 25.31 27.83
N ILE A 217 -15.95 24.27 27.30
CA ILE A 217 -14.89 23.53 27.98
C ILE A 217 -13.52 23.87 27.40
N SER A 218 -12.51 23.89 28.26
CA SER A 218 -11.09 23.85 27.87
C SER A 218 -10.63 22.39 27.81
N ILE A 219 -9.96 22.02 26.74
CA ILE A 219 -9.48 20.64 26.51
C ILE A 219 -7.96 20.59 26.66
N LYS A 220 -7.44 19.63 27.41
CA LYS A 220 -6.02 19.32 27.52
C LYS A 220 -5.79 17.83 27.32
N SER A 221 -4.70 17.48 26.64
CA SER A 221 -4.26 16.12 26.34
C SER A 221 -2.88 15.85 26.95
N THR A 222 -2.53 14.58 27.11
CA THR A 222 -1.23 14.14 27.63
C THR A 222 -0.10 14.11 26.57
N GLY A 223 -0.43 14.09 25.28
CA GLY A 223 0.52 13.99 24.17
C GLY A 223 0.25 14.98 23.03
N ASN A 224 0.29 14.50 21.78
CA ASN A 224 0.10 15.33 20.58
C ASN A 224 -1.37 15.50 20.16
N GLU A 225 -2.29 14.89 20.91
CA GLU A 225 -3.70 14.81 20.57
C GLU A 225 -4.35 16.19 20.62
N LYS A 226 -5.37 16.39 19.78
CA LYS A 226 -6.13 17.65 19.71
C LYS A 226 -7.61 17.40 19.89
N GLY A 227 -8.20 18.06 20.88
CA GLY A 227 -9.64 18.22 21.00
C GLY A 227 -10.08 19.59 20.49
N ILE A 228 -11.16 19.62 19.72
CA ILE A 228 -11.81 20.82 19.19
C ILE A 228 -13.28 20.78 19.64
N LEU A 229 -13.76 21.89 20.19
CA LEU A 229 -15.16 22.06 20.60
C LEU A 229 -15.95 22.74 19.46
N SER A 230 -17.19 22.29 19.21
CA SER A 230 -18.09 22.91 18.23
C SER A 230 -18.53 24.32 18.64
N GLU A 231 -18.99 25.13 17.67
CA GLU A 231 -19.42 26.53 17.92
C GLU A 231 -20.61 26.65 18.87
N ASP A 232 -21.48 25.63 18.90
CA ASP A 232 -22.62 25.50 19.83
C ASP A 232 -22.25 24.84 21.17
N PHE A 233 -20.98 24.49 21.34
CA PHE A 233 -20.40 23.75 22.47
C PHE A 233 -21.00 22.36 22.72
N ALA A 234 -21.81 21.81 21.83
CA ALA A 234 -22.50 20.53 22.01
C ALA A 234 -21.64 19.30 21.74
N THR A 235 -20.60 19.42 20.89
CA THR A 235 -19.80 18.29 20.39
C THR A 235 -18.30 18.56 20.53
N ILE A 236 -17.56 17.54 20.97
CA ILE A 236 -16.12 17.51 21.11
C ILE A 236 -15.56 16.59 20.02
N THR A 237 -14.70 17.10 19.14
CA THR A 237 -13.98 16.28 18.14
C THR A 237 -12.54 16.09 18.58
N LEU A 238 -12.18 14.84 18.85
CA LEU A 238 -10.85 14.37 19.23
C LEU A 238 -10.11 13.86 17.99
N SER A 239 -8.81 14.11 17.92
CA SER A 239 -7.97 13.85 16.73
C SER A 239 -6.49 13.78 17.07
N ASN A 240 -5.66 13.38 16.10
CA ASN A 240 -4.20 13.27 16.22
C ASN A 240 -3.74 12.31 17.33
N PHE A 241 -4.43 11.18 17.49
CA PHE A 241 -4.03 10.10 18.38
C PHE A 241 -2.67 9.53 17.94
N SER A 242 -1.58 9.88 18.65
CA SER A 242 -0.23 9.34 18.39
C SER A 242 0.15 8.23 19.35
N ASP A 243 -0.34 8.31 20.58
CA ASP A 243 0.11 7.47 21.68
C ASP A 243 -0.88 6.31 21.86
N GLN A 244 -0.40 5.09 22.15
CA GLN A 244 -1.25 3.88 22.23
C GLN A 244 -2.35 3.97 23.30
N SER A 245 -2.17 4.84 24.29
CA SER A 245 -3.12 5.17 25.33
C SER A 245 -2.81 6.55 25.88
N GLY A 246 -3.81 7.29 26.35
CA GLY A 246 -3.61 8.58 26.99
C GLY A 246 -4.85 9.07 27.72
N GLU A 247 -4.84 10.35 28.08
CA GLU A 247 -5.96 10.99 28.77
C GLU A 247 -6.26 12.36 28.16
N PHE A 248 -7.55 12.64 27.95
CA PHE A 248 -8.04 14.01 27.84
C PHE A 248 -8.63 14.45 29.17
N THR A 249 -8.09 15.56 29.71
CA THR A 249 -8.76 16.33 30.76
C THR A 249 -9.56 17.45 30.09
N TYR A 250 -10.89 17.40 30.19
CA TYR A 250 -11.75 18.54 29.93
C TYR A 250 -11.94 19.34 31.22
N SER A 251 -12.05 20.66 31.14
CA SER A 251 -12.30 21.50 32.32
C SER A 251 -13.24 22.65 31.97
N TRP A 252 -14.17 22.96 32.86
CA TRP A 252 -15.03 24.14 32.76
C TRP A 252 -14.91 25.01 34.00
N ASN A 253 -15.14 26.30 33.80
CA ASN A 253 -15.49 27.20 34.88
C ASN A 253 -16.61 28.12 34.36
N VAL A 254 -17.76 28.08 35.02
CA VAL A 254 -18.86 29.03 34.84
C VAL A 254 -18.76 30.06 35.96
N PRO A 255 -18.13 31.23 35.71
CA PRO A 255 -18.16 32.33 36.67
C PRO A 255 -19.59 32.81 36.92
N SER A 256 -19.80 33.52 38.03
CA SER A 256 -21.11 33.96 38.54
C SER A 256 -21.76 35.12 37.74
N VAL A 257 -21.75 35.05 36.40
CA VAL A 257 -22.13 36.18 35.52
C VAL A 257 -23.64 36.33 35.32
N ASP A 258 -24.45 35.35 35.71
CA ASP A 258 -25.90 35.41 35.58
C ASP A 258 -26.57 36.04 36.82
N ALA A 259 -27.30 37.12 36.58
CA ALA A 259 -27.84 38.03 37.61
C ALA A 259 -28.98 37.45 38.46
N THR A 260 -29.30 36.16 38.33
CA THR A 260 -30.38 35.47 39.05
C THR A 260 -30.00 35.10 40.48
N PHE A 261 -28.72 34.83 40.76
CA PHE A 261 -28.22 34.42 42.08
C PHE A 261 -27.42 35.55 42.76
N ALA A 262 -28.06 36.71 42.92
CA ALA A 262 -27.49 37.93 43.47
C ALA A 262 -27.01 37.76 44.92
N GLY A 263 -25.78 37.30 45.10
CA GLY A 263 -25.18 37.00 46.39
C GLY A 263 -24.10 35.91 46.37
N SER A 264 -23.92 35.19 45.25
CA SER A 264 -22.74 34.33 45.06
C SER A 264 -21.52 35.16 44.63
N THR A 265 -20.39 34.92 45.29
CA THR A 265 -19.09 35.49 44.93
C THR A 265 -18.15 34.33 44.63
N ASN A 266 -17.70 34.26 43.37
CA ASN A 266 -16.81 33.26 42.76
C ASN A 266 -17.52 31.97 42.27
N ASP A 267 -17.01 31.46 41.13
CA ASP A 267 -17.22 30.15 40.48
C ASP A 267 -18.41 29.31 40.98
N ILE A 268 -19.60 29.51 40.39
CA ILE A 268 -20.83 28.78 40.77
C ILE A 268 -20.77 27.32 40.33
N PHE A 269 -20.15 27.04 39.18
CA PHE A 269 -20.10 25.69 38.61
C PHE A 269 -18.79 25.49 37.85
N SER A 270 -17.92 24.67 38.39
CA SER A 270 -16.60 24.39 37.83
C SER A 270 -16.22 22.95 38.06
N GLY A 271 -15.31 22.44 37.25
CA GLY A 271 -14.85 21.06 37.40
C GLY A 271 -14.01 20.56 36.25
N LYS A 272 -13.74 19.26 36.29
CA LYS A 272 -13.03 18.51 35.26
C LYS A 272 -13.71 17.19 34.94
N ILE A 273 -13.60 16.80 33.68
CA ILE A 273 -13.89 15.44 33.21
C ILE A 273 -12.55 14.84 32.80
N ILE A 274 -12.31 13.61 33.23
CA ILE A 274 -11.17 12.78 32.86
C ILE A 274 -11.70 11.70 31.92
N GLN A 275 -11.22 11.74 30.67
CA GLN A 275 -11.55 10.80 29.61
C GLN A 275 -10.28 10.04 29.23
N PRO A 276 -10.05 8.83 29.77
CA PRO A 276 -9.02 7.94 29.27
C PRO A 276 -9.36 7.48 27.84
N PHE A 277 -8.34 7.19 27.05
CA PHE A 277 -8.48 6.53 25.76
C PHE A 277 -7.40 5.48 25.55
N THR A 278 -7.75 4.45 24.79
CA THR A 278 -6.82 3.43 24.28
C THR A 278 -7.04 3.25 22.78
N ILE A 279 -5.95 3.10 22.02
CA ILE A 279 -6.03 2.76 20.60
C ILE A 279 -6.04 1.24 20.49
N GLU A 280 -7.13 0.66 19.98
CA GLU A 280 -7.21 -0.77 19.73
C GLU A 280 -6.21 -1.16 18.64
N HIS A 281 -5.08 -1.76 19.06
CA HIS A 281 -4.02 -2.37 18.27
C HIS A 281 -3.86 -1.85 16.83
N ILE A 282 -3.03 -0.82 16.65
CA ILE A 282 -2.44 -0.48 15.34
C ILE A 282 -1.45 -1.59 14.93
N SER A 283 -1.98 -2.72 14.49
CA SER A 283 -1.22 -3.69 13.72
C SER A 283 -0.92 -3.05 12.36
N VAL A 284 0.29 -2.50 12.22
CA VAL A 284 0.81 -2.10 10.92
C VAL A 284 1.08 -3.36 10.11
N ALA A 285 0.46 -3.43 8.95
CA ALA A 285 0.60 -4.52 8.00
C ALA A 285 1.27 -4.01 6.72
N TYR A 286 1.91 -4.93 6.02
CA TYR A 286 2.78 -4.64 4.88
C TYR A 286 2.30 -5.40 3.64
N VAL A 287 2.26 -4.70 2.51
CA VAL A 287 2.10 -5.30 1.18
C VAL A 287 3.42 -5.08 0.44
N THR A 288 4.11 -6.15 0.09
CA THR A 288 5.36 -6.06 -0.70
C THR A 288 5.02 -6.08 -2.19
N VAL A 289 5.50 -5.08 -2.94
CA VAL A 289 5.29 -4.98 -4.38
C VAL A 289 6.61 -5.25 -5.11
N HIS A 290 6.63 -6.32 -5.90
CA HIS A 290 7.76 -6.78 -6.70
C HIS A 290 7.61 -6.36 -8.16
N TYR A 291 8.75 -6.04 -8.80
CA TYR A 291 8.83 -5.75 -10.24
C TYR A 291 9.97 -6.58 -10.82
N GLN A 292 9.65 -7.58 -11.66
CA GLN A 292 10.62 -8.56 -12.14
C GLN A 292 10.41 -8.94 -13.61
N ASP A 293 11.47 -9.43 -14.25
CA ASP A 293 11.40 -10.01 -15.59
C ASP A 293 10.74 -11.41 -15.59
N THR A 294 10.59 -12.00 -16.77
CA THR A 294 10.10 -13.39 -16.94
C THR A 294 11.03 -14.47 -16.38
N ASN A 295 12.27 -14.14 -16.00
CA ASN A 295 13.24 -15.05 -15.39
C ASN A 295 13.28 -14.94 -13.84
N GLY A 296 12.56 -13.96 -13.26
CA GLY A 296 12.58 -13.67 -11.82
C GLY A 296 13.69 -12.70 -11.38
N ASN A 297 14.39 -12.05 -12.31
CA ASN A 297 15.34 -10.99 -12.00
C ASN A 297 14.58 -9.70 -11.62
N LYS A 298 14.96 -9.06 -10.52
CA LYS A 298 14.37 -7.79 -10.10
C LYS A 298 14.78 -6.65 -11.04
N LEU A 299 13.81 -5.86 -11.49
CA LEU A 299 14.04 -4.66 -12.29
C LEU A 299 14.37 -3.44 -11.41
N ILE A 300 13.78 -3.40 -10.21
CA ILE A 300 14.06 -2.44 -9.14
C ILE A 300 13.90 -3.12 -7.77
N ASP A 301 14.32 -2.44 -6.70
CA ASP A 301 14.03 -2.87 -5.33
C ASP A 301 12.52 -2.92 -5.03
N ASP A 302 12.13 -3.80 -4.09
CA ASP A 302 10.72 -4.01 -3.73
C ASP A 302 10.11 -2.74 -3.11
N LYS A 303 8.93 -2.33 -3.57
CA LYS A 303 8.18 -1.21 -2.99
C LYS A 303 7.28 -1.75 -1.87
N VAL A 304 7.57 -1.38 -0.62
CA VAL A 304 6.75 -1.78 0.53
C VAL A 304 5.66 -0.73 0.77
N LEU A 305 4.40 -1.14 0.62
CA LEU A 305 3.26 -0.37 1.12
C LEU A 305 3.00 -0.75 2.57
N PHE A 306 2.64 0.21 3.42
CA PHE A 306 2.31 -0.04 4.82
C PHE A 306 1.08 0.75 5.23
N GLY A 307 0.31 0.19 6.16
CA GLY A 307 -0.88 0.82 6.71
C GLY A 307 -1.50 0.00 7.83
N ASN A 308 -2.51 0.57 8.48
CA ASN A 308 -3.26 -0.12 9.53
C ASN A 308 -4.10 -1.24 8.90
N ILE A 309 -4.20 -2.40 9.55
CA ILE A 309 -5.12 -3.47 9.13
C ILE A 309 -6.53 -2.90 8.89
N GLY A 310 -7.16 -3.32 7.80
CA GLY A 310 -8.49 -2.87 7.39
C GLY A 310 -8.51 -1.59 6.54
N ASN A 311 -7.45 -0.77 6.54
CA ASN A 311 -7.30 0.32 5.57
C ASN A 311 -7.11 -0.26 4.17
N VAL A 312 -7.55 0.50 3.15
CA VAL A 312 -7.36 0.11 1.75
C VAL A 312 -5.92 0.37 1.30
N TYR A 313 -5.41 -0.48 0.41
CA TYR A 313 -4.18 -0.26 -0.34
C TYR A 313 -4.43 -0.34 -1.85
N GLN A 314 -3.52 0.26 -2.62
CA GLN A 314 -3.46 0.19 -4.07
C GLN A 314 -2.00 0.13 -4.49
N SER A 315 -1.61 -0.87 -5.29
CA SER A 315 -0.32 -0.92 -5.95
C SER A 315 -0.38 -0.27 -7.34
N GLU A 316 0.76 0.19 -7.83
CA GLU A 316 0.91 0.89 -9.10
C GLU A 316 1.77 0.06 -10.05
N GLN A 317 1.33 -0.12 -11.30
CA GLN A 317 2.20 -0.62 -12.36
C GLN A 317 3.22 0.46 -12.72
N LEU A 318 4.46 0.08 -12.98
CA LEU A 318 5.51 0.97 -13.50
C LEU A 318 5.85 0.61 -14.94
N ASP A 319 6.39 1.58 -15.68
CA ASP A 319 6.93 1.37 -17.02
C ASP A 319 8.47 1.32 -16.97
N PHE A 320 9.06 0.30 -17.59
CA PHE A 320 10.51 0.10 -17.64
C PHE A 320 10.99 0.16 -19.09
N ASN A 321 11.97 1.03 -19.38
CA ASN A 321 12.53 1.14 -20.71
C ASN A 321 13.21 -0.16 -21.13
N GLY A 322 12.92 -0.64 -22.35
CA GLY A 322 13.40 -1.94 -22.83
C GLY A 322 12.55 -3.14 -22.39
N TYR A 323 11.43 -2.93 -21.69
CA TYR A 323 10.50 -3.98 -21.29
C TYR A 323 9.05 -3.65 -21.67
N THR A 324 8.19 -4.68 -21.71
CA THR A 324 6.73 -4.59 -21.85
C THR A 324 6.07 -5.34 -20.70
N PHE A 325 5.07 -4.73 -20.06
CA PHE A 325 4.27 -5.40 -19.03
C PHE A 325 3.57 -6.65 -19.58
N LYS A 326 3.66 -7.77 -18.85
CA LYS A 326 3.09 -9.05 -19.25
C LYS A 326 1.85 -9.40 -18.43
N GLU A 327 2.00 -9.48 -17.11
CA GLU A 327 0.93 -9.88 -16.18
C GLU A 327 1.24 -9.45 -14.75
N VAL A 328 0.23 -9.47 -13.87
CA VAL A 328 0.37 -9.19 -12.44
C VAL A 328 -0.19 -10.36 -11.63
N LEU A 329 0.54 -10.76 -10.59
CA LEU A 329 0.14 -11.80 -9.65
C LEU A 329 -0.16 -11.17 -8.28
N GLY A 330 -1.24 -11.61 -7.64
CA GLY A 330 -1.74 -11.04 -6.39
C GLY A 330 -2.73 -9.87 -6.60
N ASP A 331 -3.41 -9.49 -5.53
CA ASP A 331 -4.45 -8.46 -5.57
C ASP A 331 -3.85 -7.05 -5.55
N THR A 332 -3.94 -6.33 -6.67
CA THR A 332 -3.40 -4.97 -6.83
C THR A 332 -4.11 -3.91 -5.99
N SER A 333 -5.29 -4.23 -5.46
CA SER A 333 -5.99 -3.43 -4.46
C SER A 333 -6.73 -4.32 -3.48
N GLY A 334 -6.88 -3.85 -2.26
CA GLY A 334 -7.45 -4.65 -1.19
C GLY A 334 -7.44 -3.90 0.13
N LYS A 335 -7.52 -4.66 1.22
CA LYS A 335 -7.29 -4.15 2.58
C LYS A 335 -6.04 -4.78 3.15
N PHE A 336 -5.29 -4.02 3.94
CA PHE A 336 -4.19 -4.54 4.74
C PHE A 336 -4.68 -5.62 5.71
N THR A 337 -4.01 -6.77 5.77
CA THR A 337 -4.34 -7.90 6.67
C THR A 337 -3.20 -8.25 7.63
N ASP A 338 -3.48 -9.03 8.66
CA ASP A 338 -2.48 -9.65 9.56
C ASP A 338 -1.64 -10.72 8.85
N VAL A 339 -2.14 -11.27 7.74
CA VAL A 339 -1.39 -12.11 6.81
C VAL A 339 -0.55 -11.23 5.88
N ALA A 340 0.70 -11.65 5.61
CA ALA A 340 1.56 -10.99 4.64
C ALA A 340 0.97 -11.05 3.22
N GLN A 341 0.97 -9.90 2.54
CA GLN A 341 0.40 -9.73 1.19
C GLN A 341 1.52 -9.36 0.21
N GLU A 342 1.49 -9.95 -0.98
CA GLU A 342 2.48 -9.69 -2.02
C GLU A 342 1.79 -9.44 -3.37
N VAL A 343 2.31 -8.49 -4.14
CA VAL A 343 1.88 -8.19 -5.52
C VAL A 343 3.10 -8.20 -6.41
N THR A 344 3.08 -8.97 -7.50
CA THR A 344 4.23 -9.11 -8.41
C THR A 344 3.85 -8.70 -9.82
N TYR A 345 4.42 -7.60 -10.31
CA TYR A 345 4.32 -7.19 -11.71
C TYR A 345 5.44 -7.87 -12.52
N ILE A 346 5.06 -8.61 -13.57
CA ILE A 346 5.96 -9.38 -14.43
C ILE A 346 6.08 -8.69 -15.79
N TYR A 347 7.31 -8.58 -16.29
CA TYR A 347 7.65 -7.90 -17.54
C TYR A 347 8.44 -8.82 -18.48
N SER A 348 8.23 -8.66 -19.77
CA SER A 348 9.02 -9.28 -20.83
C SER A 348 10.02 -8.26 -21.39
N GLU A 349 11.25 -8.67 -21.70
CA GLU A 349 12.18 -7.81 -22.46
C GLU A 349 11.61 -7.51 -23.85
N ASN A 350 11.81 -6.27 -24.31
CA ASN A 350 11.41 -5.85 -25.65
C ASN A 350 12.41 -6.39 -26.67
N PRO A 351 11.95 -6.95 -27.80
CA PRO A 351 12.85 -7.39 -28.86
C PRO A 351 13.66 -6.19 -29.40
N ILE A 352 14.98 -6.28 -29.29
CA ILE A 352 15.90 -5.26 -29.81
C ILE A 352 16.04 -5.50 -31.31
N LYS A 353 15.63 -4.52 -32.12
CA LYS A 353 15.84 -4.57 -33.58
C LYS A 353 17.32 -4.71 -33.89
N ALA A 354 17.65 -5.69 -34.70
CA ALA A 354 19.01 -5.90 -35.20
C ALA A 354 19.36 -4.91 -36.31
N ALA A 355 20.64 -4.88 -36.68
CA ALA A 355 21.02 -4.40 -37.99
C ALA A 355 20.56 -5.40 -39.07
N ASN A 356 20.27 -4.90 -40.27
CA ASN A 356 19.86 -5.76 -41.38
C ASN A 356 21.02 -6.60 -41.91
N VAL A 357 20.70 -7.73 -42.54
CA VAL A 357 21.63 -8.46 -43.42
C VAL A 357 21.32 -8.07 -44.86
N THR A 358 22.33 -7.60 -45.59
CA THR A 358 22.21 -7.23 -47.01
C THR A 358 22.75 -8.37 -47.87
N VAL A 359 21.95 -8.87 -48.80
CA VAL A 359 22.38 -9.91 -49.74
C VAL A 359 22.56 -9.31 -51.13
N HIS A 360 23.80 -9.38 -51.63
CA HIS A 360 24.23 -8.88 -52.94
C HIS A 360 24.33 -10.02 -53.96
N TYR A 361 24.00 -9.72 -55.22
CA TYR A 361 24.19 -10.63 -56.35
C TYR A 361 24.95 -9.87 -57.44
N GLN A 362 26.18 -10.28 -57.73
CA GLN A 362 27.08 -9.54 -58.62
C GLN A 362 27.91 -10.47 -59.52
N ASP A 363 28.40 -9.95 -60.64
CA ASP A 363 29.38 -10.65 -61.47
C ASP A 363 30.81 -10.58 -60.89
N ILE A 364 31.77 -11.22 -61.56
CA ILE A 364 33.20 -11.21 -61.22
C ILE A 364 33.85 -9.82 -61.27
N ASP A 365 33.26 -8.86 -61.98
CA ASP A 365 33.73 -7.48 -62.09
C ASP A 365 33.06 -6.56 -61.06
N GLY A 366 32.15 -7.10 -60.24
CA GLY A 366 31.39 -6.38 -59.21
C GLY A 366 30.14 -5.66 -59.73
N ASN A 367 29.70 -5.92 -60.96
CA ASN A 367 28.45 -5.36 -61.48
C ASN A 367 27.26 -6.11 -60.88
N LYS A 368 26.31 -5.34 -60.34
CA LYS A 368 25.11 -5.83 -59.69
C LYS A 368 24.12 -6.43 -60.70
N LEU A 369 23.73 -7.70 -60.50
CA LEU A 369 22.84 -8.47 -61.39
C LEU A 369 21.35 -8.25 -61.08
N THR A 370 21.01 -7.95 -59.82
CA THR A 370 19.65 -7.61 -59.38
C THR A 370 19.70 -6.81 -58.08
N ASP A 371 18.56 -6.27 -57.63
CA ASP A 371 18.49 -5.49 -56.40
C ASP A 371 18.82 -6.28 -55.13
N ASP A 372 19.43 -5.59 -54.14
CA ASP A 372 19.92 -6.24 -52.93
C ASP A 372 18.75 -6.70 -52.07
N LYS A 373 18.80 -7.95 -51.59
CA LYS A 373 17.74 -8.51 -50.73
C LYS A 373 18.07 -8.17 -49.28
N ILE A 374 17.23 -7.33 -48.67
CA ILE A 374 17.37 -6.93 -47.27
C ILE A 374 16.62 -7.92 -46.37
N LEU A 375 17.36 -8.60 -45.50
CA LEU A 375 16.79 -9.40 -44.41
C LEU A 375 16.78 -8.55 -43.14
N SER A 376 15.70 -8.61 -42.36
CA SER A 376 15.54 -7.83 -41.12
C SER A 376 14.90 -8.68 -40.02
N GLY A 377 15.33 -8.47 -38.78
CA GLY A 377 14.90 -9.23 -37.61
C GLY A 377 15.31 -8.53 -36.30
N ASN A 378 15.21 -9.25 -35.19
CA ASN A 378 15.69 -8.81 -33.88
C ASN A 378 17.02 -9.52 -33.55
N ILE A 379 17.79 -8.97 -32.61
CA ILE A 379 19.07 -9.55 -32.22
C ILE A 379 18.85 -10.98 -31.70
N GLY A 380 19.56 -11.94 -32.29
CA GLY A 380 19.46 -13.36 -31.95
C GLY A 380 18.42 -14.16 -32.77
N ASP A 381 17.55 -13.51 -33.55
CA ASP A 381 16.73 -14.20 -34.55
C ASP A 381 17.63 -14.85 -35.62
N ASP A 382 17.20 -15.98 -36.18
CA ASP A 382 17.94 -16.67 -37.25
C ASP A 382 17.64 -16.06 -38.63
N TYR A 383 18.65 -15.97 -39.49
CA TYR A 383 18.52 -15.58 -40.90
C TYR A 383 19.09 -16.65 -41.83
N GLN A 384 18.58 -16.66 -43.07
CA GLN A 384 19.05 -17.50 -44.17
C GLN A 384 18.97 -16.69 -45.47
N SER A 385 20.07 -16.62 -46.23
CA SER A 385 20.09 -16.15 -47.62
C SER A 385 19.93 -17.32 -48.60
N GLU A 386 19.52 -17.01 -49.82
CA GLU A 386 19.23 -17.96 -50.88
C GLU A 386 20.04 -17.57 -52.13
N GLU A 387 20.60 -18.56 -52.82
CA GLU A 387 21.20 -18.36 -54.15
C GLU A 387 20.09 -18.10 -55.18
N LEU A 388 20.37 -17.24 -56.17
CA LEU A 388 19.46 -16.99 -57.29
C LEU A 388 20.05 -17.46 -58.61
N ASP A 389 19.20 -17.95 -59.52
CA ASP A 389 19.55 -18.29 -60.89
C ASP A 389 19.49 -17.04 -61.79
N PHE A 390 20.57 -16.76 -62.53
CA PHE A 390 20.63 -15.67 -63.52
C PHE A 390 20.94 -16.21 -64.91
N ASN A 391 20.07 -15.94 -65.90
CA ASN A 391 20.25 -16.44 -67.26
C ASN A 391 21.54 -15.90 -67.90
N GLY A 392 22.38 -16.78 -68.44
CA GLY A 392 23.68 -16.45 -69.02
C GLY A 392 24.84 -16.38 -68.01
N TYR A 393 24.57 -16.61 -66.73
CA TYR A 393 25.57 -16.65 -65.66
C TYR A 393 25.55 -18.01 -64.93
N THR A 394 26.70 -18.40 -64.40
CA THR A 394 26.87 -19.55 -63.50
C THR A 394 27.37 -19.06 -62.14
N PHE A 395 26.80 -19.58 -61.06
CA PHE A 395 27.30 -19.31 -59.70
C PHE A 395 28.75 -19.78 -59.56
N LYS A 396 29.57 -18.97 -58.89
CA LYS A 396 31.01 -19.19 -58.72
C LYS A 396 31.36 -19.41 -57.25
N GLU A 397 31.00 -18.45 -56.39
CA GLU A 397 31.31 -18.48 -54.96
C GLU A 397 30.38 -17.55 -54.17
N VAL A 398 30.25 -17.77 -52.87
CA VAL A 398 29.56 -16.88 -51.94
C VAL A 398 30.52 -16.39 -50.87
N LEU A 399 30.46 -15.09 -50.58
CA LEU A 399 31.28 -14.42 -49.58
C LEU A 399 30.39 -13.98 -48.41
N GLY A 400 30.80 -14.29 -47.18
CA GLY A 400 29.99 -14.08 -45.98
C GLY A 400 29.14 -15.30 -45.59
N ASP A 401 28.56 -15.24 -44.40
CA ASP A 401 27.80 -16.37 -43.83
C ASP A 401 26.35 -16.38 -44.33
N THR A 402 26.00 -17.37 -45.15
CA THR A 402 24.65 -17.51 -45.75
C THR A 402 23.56 -17.86 -44.74
N SER A 403 23.92 -18.26 -43.53
CA SER A 403 23.01 -18.56 -42.43
C SER A 403 23.64 -18.13 -41.12
N GLY A 404 22.87 -17.51 -40.23
CA GLY A 404 23.41 -17.06 -38.95
C GLY A 404 22.35 -16.45 -38.05
N LYS A 405 22.80 -15.74 -37.02
CA LYS A 405 21.94 -14.91 -36.18
C LYS A 405 22.13 -13.45 -36.50
N PHE A 406 21.03 -12.70 -36.49
CA PHE A 406 21.02 -11.24 -36.57
C PHE A 406 21.77 -10.64 -35.38
N THR A 407 22.60 -9.62 -35.61
CA THR A 407 23.39 -8.94 -34.58
C THR A 407 23.14 -7.42 -34.55
N ASP A 408 23.79 -6.70 -33.63
CA ASP A 408 23.82 -5.23 -33.62
C ASP A 408 24.71 -4.63 -34.74
N VAL A 409 25.51 -5.46 -35.40
CA VAL A 409 26.36 -5.10 -36.55
C VAL A 409 25.70 -5.56 -37.85
N ALA A 410 25.69 -4.69 -38.87
CA ALA A 410 25.20 -5.05 -40.20
C ALA A 410 26.08 -6.13 -40.83
N GLN A 411 25.46 -7.13 -41.46
CA GLN A 411 26.15 -8.25 -42.09
C GLN A 411 25.88 -8.24 -43.60
N GLU A 412 26.83 -8.71 -44.39
CA GLU A 412 26.72 -8.76 -45.85
C GLU A 412 26.98 -10.19 -46.34
N VAL A 413 26.20 -10.62 -47.33
CA VAL A 413 26.39 -11.89 -48.03
C VAL A 413 26.38 -11.60 -49.53
N THR A 414 27.46 -11.95 -50.23
CA THR A 414 27.63 -11.63 -51.64
C THR A 414 27.76 -12.91 -52.46
N TYR A 415 26.75 -13.20 -53.27
CA TYR A 415 26.79 -14.26 -54.27
C TYR A 415 27.47 -13.71 -55.53
N VAL A 416 28.59 -14.33 -55.91
CA VAL A 416 29.40 -13.96 -57.06
C VAL A 416 29.17 -14.95 -58.20
N TYR A 417 28.93 -14.41 -59.39
CA TYR A 417 28.61 -15.16 -60.60
C TYR A 417 29.63 -14.87 -61.70
N GLU A 418 29.89 -15.85 -62.55
CA GLU A 418 30.65 -15.64 -63.79
C GLU A 418 29.78 -15.89 -65.02
N LEU A 419 30.14 -15.26 -66.15
CA LEU A 419 29.50 -15.55 -67.43
C LEU A 419 29.60 -17.06 -67.74
N SER A 420 28.48 -17.64 -68.17
CA SER A 420 28.43 -19.04 -68.59
C SER A 420 29.40 -19.29 -69.74
N ASP A 421 29.86 -20.53 -69.89
CA ASP A 421 30.58 -20.93 -71.10
C ASP A 421 29.61 -20.88 -72.30
N GLY A 422 30.05 -20.27 -73.40
CA GLY A 422 29.28 -20.30 -74.64
C GLY A 422 29.45 -21.65 -75.36
N ALA A 423 28.46 -22.02 -76.17
CA ALA A 423 28.51 -23.24 -76.95
C ALA A 423 29.70 -23.21 -77.92
N ALA A 424 30.34 -24.36 -78.08
CA ALA A 424 31.59 -24.44 -78.81
C ALA A 424 31.41 -24.17 -80.32
N VAL A 425 32.38 -23.47 -80.92
CA VAL A 425 32.38 -23.16 -82.36
C VAL A 425 33.22 -24.21 -83.07
N THR A 426 32.58 -24.98 -83.95
CA THR A 426 33.23 -26.07 -84.70
C THR A 426 33.67 -25.58 -86.07
N LEU A 427 34.97 -25.65 -86.35
CA LEU A 427 35.57 -25.28 -87.62
C LEU A 427 35.68 -26.51 -88.51
N LYS A 428 35.05 -26.46 -89.69
CA LYS A 428 35.13 -27.49 -90.73
C LYS A 428 35.96 -26.98 -91.90
N TYR A 429 36.78 -27.86 -92.47
CA TYR A 429 37.62 -27.59 -93.63
C TYR A 429 37.23 -28.58 -94.73
N VAL A 430 36.64 -28.09 -95.81
CA VAL A 430 36.04 -28.93 -96.87
C VAL A 430 36.52 -28.54 -98.26
N ASP A 431 36.52 -29.49 -99.19
CA ASP A 431 36.66 -29.20 -100.62
C ASP A 431 35.32 -28.82 -101.27
N GLU A 432 35.35 -28.55 -102.57
CA GLU A 432 34.19 -28.12 -103.38
C GLU A 432 33.03 -29.11 -103.39
N ASP A 433 33.29 -30.40 -103.13
CA ASP A 433 32.28 -31.46 -103.01
C ASP A 433 31.74 -31.58 -101.57
N GLY A 434 32.15 -30.68 -100.66
CA GLY A 434 31.78 -30.68 -99.24
C GLY A 434 32.50 -31.74 -98.41
N LYS A 435 33.52 -32.41 -98.95
CA LYS A 435 34.24 -33.48 -98.25
C LYS A 435 35.28 -32.91 -97.30
N SER A 436 35.32 -33.41 -96.07
CA SER A 436 36.34 -33.00 -95.08
C SER A 436 37.75 -33.33 -95.56
N ILE A 437 38.59 -32.29 -95.65
CA ILE A 437 40.00 -32.36 -96.07
C ILE A 437 40.98 -32.11 -94.91
N ALA A 438 40.50 -31.70 -93.74
CA ALA A 438 41.28 -31.66 -92.51
C ALA A 438 40.41 -31.91 -91.27
N LYS A 439 41.01 -32.44 -90.19
CA LYS A 439 40.35 -32.61 -88.89
C LYS A 439 39.78 -31.28 -88.39
N GLU A 440 38.54 -31.33 -87.92
CA GLU A 440 37.83 -30.20 -87.32
C GLU A 440 38.57 -29.63 -86.11
N ALA A 441 38.44 -28.33 -85.90
CA ALA A 441 38.95 -27.63 -84.72
C ALA A 441 37.78 -27.06 -83.91
N ILE A 442 37.95 -26.96 -82.60
CA ILE A 442 36.91 -26.48 -81.68
C ILE A 442 37.46 -25.22 -81.01
N LEU A 443 36.71 -24.12 -81.06
CA LEU A 443 36.94 -22.94 -80.23
C LEU A 443 35.96 -22.99 -79.06
N THR A 444 36.44 -22.57 -77.88
CA THR A 444 35.66 -22.45 -76.64
C THR A 444 35.92 -21.09 -76.02
N GLY A 445 34.92 -20.49 -75.39
CA GLY A 445 35.03 -19.22 -74.69
C GLY A 445 33.75 -18.86 -73.95
N LYS A 446 33.79 -17.79 -73.14
CA LYS A 446 32.63 -17.34 -72.38
C LYS A 446 31.53 -16.79 -73.30
N LEU A 447 30.28 -16.96 -72.89
CA LEU A 447 29.10 -16.48 -73.60
C LEU A 447 29.25 -14.98 -73.94
N GLY A 448 28.97 -14.61 -75.19
CA GLY A 448 29.13 -13.24 -75.69
C GLY A 448 30.57 -12.81 -76.00
N SER A 449 31.60 -13.59 -75.64
CA SER A 449 32.99 -13.29 -76.01
C SER A 449 33.23 -13.47 -77.51
N ASN A 450 34.11 -12.67 -78.11
CA ASN A 450 34.48 -12.79 -79.52
C ASN A 450 35.32 -14.05 -79.78
N TYR A 451 35.10 -14.68 -80.94
CA TYR A 451 35.98 -15.70 -81.52
C TYR A 451 36.51 -15.25 -82.90
N GLU A 452 37.69 -15.75 -83.26
CA GLU A 452 38.30 -15.57 -84.58
C GLU A 452 38.74 -16.95 -85.11
N ALA A 453 37.95 -17.52 -86.03
CA ALA A 453 38.25 -18.75 -86.71
C ALA A 453 39.26 -18.50 -87.84
N LYS A 454 40.39 -19.22 -87.81
CA LYS A 454 41.46 -19.06 -88.81
C LYS A 454 41.43 -20.19 -89.83
N ALA A 455 41.47 -19.81 -91.10
CA ALA A 455 41.67 -20.74 -92.20
C ALA A 455 42.99 -21.49 -92.01
N LYS A 456 42.97 -22.79 -92.30
CA LYS A 456 44.13 -23.67 -92.21
C LYS A 456 44.85 -23.70 -93.55
N GLN A 457 46.19 -23.71 -93.55
CA GLN A 457 46.94 -24.03 -94.76
C GLN A 457 46.88 -25.54 -95.00
N ILE A 458 46.41 -25.96 -96.18
CA ILE A 458 46.21 -27.37 -96.55
C ILE A 458 46.95 -27.60 -97.87
N GLU A 459 47.83 -28.59 -97.91
CA GLU A 459 48.69 -28.85 -99.07
C GLU A 459 47.86 -29.30 -100.29
N GLY A 460 48.10 -28.71 -101.46
CA GLY A 460 47.35 -28.99 -102.69
C GLY A 460 45.99 -28.27 -102.81
N TYR A 461 45.63 -27.44 -101.83
CA TYR A 461 44.35 -26.73 -101.77
C TYR A 461 44.56 -25.23 -101.51
N THR A 462 43.70 -24.39 -102.09
CA THR A 462 43.67 -22.93 -101.88
C THR A 462 42.31 -22.54 -101.32
N LEU A 463 42.26 -21.70 -100.29
CA LEU A 463 41.00 -21.21 -99.73
C LEU A 463 40.27 -20.37 -100.78
N LYS A 464 38.97 -20.64 -101.00
CA LYS A 464 38.15 -19.82 -101.90
C LYS A 464 37.90 -18.44 -101.32
N GLU A 465 37.27 -18.41 -100.15
CA GLU A 465 36.89 -17.21 -99.42
C GLU A 465 36.84 -17.50 -97.91
N THR A 466 37.00 -16.46 -97.10
CA THR A 466 36.76 -16.54 -95.66
C THR A 466 35.25 -16.41 -95.40
N PRO A 467 34.59 -17.40 -94.77
CA PRO A 467 33.14 -17.32 -94.54
C PRO A 467 32.79 -16.15 -93.63
N GLU A 468 31.63 -15.52 -93.84
CA GLU A 468 31.21 -14.32 -93.08
C GLU A 468 31.20 -14.54 -91.56
N ASN A 469 30.90 -15.76 -91.11
CA ASN A 469 30.89 -16.14 -89.70
C ASN A 469 32.26 -16.59 -89.15
N ALA A 470 33.36 -16.37 -89.88
CA ALA A 470 34.72 -16.64 -89.41
C ALA A 470 35.10 -15.80 -88.18
N SER A 471 34.49 -14.63 -88.00
CA SER A 471 34.48 -13.92 -86.73
C SER A 471 33.05 -13.75 -86.23
N GLY A 472 32.88 -13.80 -84.91
CA GLY A 472 31.57 -13.70 -84.26
C GLY A 472 31.72 -13.76 -82.75
N THR A 473 30.59 -13.92 -82.04
CA THR A 473 30.58 -14.19 -80.61
C THR A 473 30.16 -15.62 -80.32
N PHE A 474 30.65 -16.19 -79.21
CA PHE A 474 30.13 -17.45 -78.67
C PHE A 474 28.69 -17.25 -78.21
N THR A 475 27.75 -18.03 -78.73
CA THR A 475 26.32 -17.97 -78.36
C THR A 475 25.93 -19.17 -77.50
N GLU A 476 24.67 -19.21 -77.03
CA GLU A 476 24.10 -20.40 -76.36
C GLU A 476 23.94 -21.62 -77.30
N LYS A 477 24.10 -21.43 -78.63
CA LYS A 477 23.92 -22.45 -79.65
C LYS A 477 25.25 -22.79 -80.32
N GLU A 478 25.46 -24.07 -80.59
CA GLU A 478 26.63 -24.53 -81.35
C GLU A 478 26.67 -23.84 -82.72
N GLN A 479 27.84 -23.32 -83.08
CA GLN A 479 28.07 -22.59 -84.33
C GLN A 479 29.06 -23.39 -85.18
N VAL A 480 28.83 -23.45 -86.50
CA VAL A 480 29.72 -24.12 -87.44
C VAL A 480 30.28 -23.12 -88.43
N VAL A 481 31.60 -23.02 -88.49
CA VAL A 481 32.34 -22.19 -89.46
C VAL A 481 32.96 -23.13 -90.48
N THR A 482 32.56 -23.00 -91.75
CA THR A 482 33.03 -23.88 -92.83
C THR A 482 33.93 -23.11 -93.78
N PHE A 483 35.21 -23.48 -93.82
CA PHE A 483 36.17 -22.99 -94.82
C PHE A 483 36.16 -23.93 -96.03
N GLU A 484 35.81 -23.39 -97.20
CA GLU A 484 35.78 -24.12 -98.48
C GLU A 484 37.04 -23.86 -99.30
N TYR A 485 37.61 -24.93 -99.87
CA TYR A 485 38.87 -24.88 -100.60
C TYR A 485 38.76 -25.45 -102.02
N GLU A 486 39.37 -24.76 -102.98
CA GLU A 486 39.56 -25.22 -104.35
C GLU A 486 40.87 -26.04 -104.47
N ARG A 487 40.88 -27.04 -105.35
CA ARG A 487 42.03 -27.94 -105.53
C ARG A 487 43.00 -27.43 -106.60
N ASN A 488 44.27 -27.26 -106.24
CA ASN A 488 45.28 -26.74 -107.15
C ASN A 488 45.62 -27.75 -108.26
N MET A 489 45.29 -27.43 -109.52
CA MET A 489 45.63 -28.26 -110.69
C MET A 489 47.07 -28.00 -111.19
N SER A 490 47.83 -29.07 -111.47
CA SER A 490 49.24 -28.97 -111.91
C SER A 490 49.55 -29.78 -113.19
N ASN A 491 50.22 -29.14 -114.17
CA ASN A 491 50.99 -29.72 -115.29
C ASN A 491 51.65 -28.54 -116.07
N GLN A 492 52.87 -28.54 -116.63
CA GLN A 492 54.07 -29.39 -116.48
C GLN A 492 55.32 -28.56 -117.03
N PRO A 493 56.50 -29.09 -117.44
CA PRO A 493 57.81 -28.80 -116.81
C PRO A 493 58.82 -27.92 -117.59
N SER A 494 59.88 -27.45 -116.90
CA SER A 494 61.21 -27.17 -117.48
C SER A 494 62.34 -27.21 -116.42
N VAL A 495 63.58 -27.52 -116.82
CA VAL A 495 64.75 -27.83 -115.92
C VAL A 495 66.08 -27.21 -116.50
N PRO A 496 67.30 -27.42 -115.94
CA PRO A 496 68.22 -26.38 -115.44
C PRO A 496 69.41 -26.08 -116.42
N PRO A 497 70.49 -25.34 -116.07
CA PRO A 497 71.57 -25.71 -115.10
C PRO A 497 71.94 -24.50 -114.16
N THR A 498 73.06 -24.34 -113.43
CA THR A 498 74.40 -24.98 -113.37
C THR A 498 75.05 -24.80 -111.97
N ASN A 499 76.14 -25.52 -111.67
CA ASN A 499 76.97 -25.41 -110.45
C ASN A 499 78.07 -24.32 -110.54
N THR A 500 78.62 -23.91 -109.38
CA THR A 500 80.07 -24.10 -109.10
C THR A 500 80.41 -24.14 -107.60
N ASP A 501 81.10 -25.22 -107.23
CA ASP A 501 81.80 -25.45 -105.96
C ASP A 501 82.93 -24.44 -105.65
N LYS A 502 83.20 -24.12 -104.37
CA LYS A 502 84.34 -24.67 -103.59
C LYS A 502 84.61 -24.00 -102.22
N GLU A 503 85.00 -24.86 -101.28
CA GLU A 503 85.96 -24.70 -100.16
C GLU A 503 86.08 -23.36 -99.38
N ASN A 504 85.78 -23.45 -98.07
CA ASN A 504 86.62 -23.11 -96.90
C ASN A 504 87.78 -22.08 -97.10
N PRO A 505 87.99 -21.04 -96.24
CA PRO A 505 87.84 -21.18 -94.79
C PRO A 505 87.39 -19.97 -93.94
N ASN A 506 86.86 -20.33 -92.75
CA ASN A 506 86.95 -19.64 -91.45
C ASN A 506 86.31 -18.23 -91.23
N SER A 507 85.83 -18.07 -90.00
CA SER A 507 85.52 -16.80 -89.30
C SER A 507 84.23 -16.03 -89.65
N SER A 508 83.37 -15.91 -88.62
CA SER A 508 82.24 -14.97 -88.42
C SER A 508 81.10 -14.93 -89.45
N LYS A 509 79.91 -15.42 -89.05
CA LYS A 509 78.62 -15.00 -89.63
C LYS A 509 77.47 -14.98 -88.59
N PRO A 510 76.40 -14.17 -88.77
CA PRO A 510 75.40 -13.91 -87.74
C PRO A 510 73.93 -14.21 -88.14
N ILE A 511 73.04 -14.17 -87.12
CA ILE A 511 71.68 -13.58 -87.09
C ILE A 511 70.52 -14.13 -87.98
N ASN A 512 69.46 -14.55 -87.26
CA ASN A 512 68.00 -14.53 -87.48
C ASN A 512 67.21 -15.64 -88.24
N ASN A 513 66.33 -16.26 -87.43
CA ASN A 513 64.90 -16.56 -87.65
C ASN A 513 64.45 -17.61 -88.68
N LYS A 514 64.47 -18.89 -88.27
CA LYS A 514 63.27 -19.62 -87.77
C LYS A 514 63.65 -21.07 -87.45
N ASP A 515 63.28 -21.57 -86.27
CA ASP A 515 62.88 -22.96 -85.98
C ASP A 515 62.51 -23.08 -84.47
N THR A 516 61.27 -23.43 -84.12
CA THR A 516 60.71 -24.77 -83.82
C THR A 516 61.18 -25.46 -82.53
N SER A 517 60.20 -26.07 -81.85
CA SER A 517 60.32 -27.34 -81.11
C SER A 517 60.88 -27.35 -79.66
N ILE A 518 59.92 -27.40 -78.72
CA ILE A 518 59.90 -28.22 -77.48
C ILE A 518 60.65 -27.69 -76.22
N LEU A 519 59.90 -27.78 -75.11
CA LEU A 519 60.17 -27.67 -73.66
C LEU A 519 61.61 -27.86 -73.14
N PRO A 520 61.87 -27.30 -71.94
CA PRO A 520 62.24 -28.19 -70.82
C PRO A 520 61.43 -27.98 -69.51
N GLN A 521 61.60 -28.93 -68.58
CA GLN A 521 60.95 -29.01 -67.26
C GLN A 521 61.79 -28.40 -66.10
N THR A 522 61.28 -28.52 -64.86
CA THR A 522 61.95 -28.40 -63.54
C THR A 522 62.27 -26.97 -63.07
N GLY A 523 62.31 -26.64 -61.77
CA GLY A 523 62.01 -27.33 -60.49
C GLY A 523 61.59 -26.26 -59.45
N GLU A 524 61.62 -26.40 -58.12
CA GLU A 524 62.00 -27.48 -57.20
C GLU A 524 61.34 -27.20 -55.81
N HIS A 525 61.50 -28.08 -54.81
CA HIS A 525 60.74 -28.10 -53.56
C HIS A 525 61.53 -27.60 -52.33
N GLN A 526 60.82 -27.09 -51.31
CA GLN A 526 61.22 -26.96 -49.89
C GLN A 526 62.42 -26.08 -49.46
N SER A 527 62.15 -25.15 -48.53
CA SER A 527 62.77 -25.18 -47.19
C SER A 527 62.02 -24.30 -46.17
N VAL A 528 61.98 -24.79 -44.92
CA VAL A 528 61.44 -24.19 -43.68
C VAL A 528 62.69 -24.02 -42.79
N PRO A 529 62.93 -22.92 -42.01
CA PRO A 529 62.22 -22.79 -40.72
C PRO A 529 62.18 -21.43 -39.96
N TYR A 530 61.40 -21.43 -38.86
CA TYR A 530 61.66 -20.74 -37.56
C TYR A 530 61.74 -19.18 -37.55
N LEU A 531 61.63 -18.46 -36.41
CA LEU A 531 61.44 -18.79 -34.98
C LEU A 531 60.61 -17.67 -34.28
N MET A 532 60.12 -17.98 -33.07
CA MET A 532 59.47 -17.18 -31.98
C MET A 532 59.77 -15.64 -31.90
N ALA A 533 59.11 -14.79 -31.07
CA ALA A 533 58.79 -15.04 -29.66
C ALA A 533 58.03 -13.90 -28.90
N ILE A 534 57.37 -14.29 -27.79
CA ILE A 534 57.18 -13.56 -26.51
C ILE A 534 56.27 -12.30 -26.52
N GLY A 535 55.42 -12.01 -25.51
CA GLY A 535 55.15 -12.71 -24.23
C GLY A 535 53.79 -12.32 -23.58
N ILE A 536 53.22 -13.11 -22.66
CA ILE A 536 53.37 -13.07 -21.16
C ILE A 536 53.00 -11.67 -20.59
N LEU A 537 51.95 -11.45 -19.76
CA LEU A 537 51.71 -11.80 -18.33
C LEU A 537 50.19 -11.65 -18.02
N LEU A 538 49.52 -12.44 -17.15
CA LEU A 538 49.44 -12.35 -15.66
C LEU A 538 48.94 -10.96 -15.15
N LEU A 539 48.06 -10.79 -14.14
CA LEU A 539 47.64 -11.62 -12.99
C LEU A 539 46.39 -11.04 -12.28
N GLY A 540 45.61 -11.88 -11.57
CA GLY A 540 44.82 -11.53 -10.36
C GLY A 540 43.54 -10.68 -10.55
N SER A 541 42.57 -10.70 -9.62
CA SER A 541 42.42 -11.49 -8.38
C SER A 541 41.01 -11.37 -7.79
N SER A 542 40.51 -12.43 -7.14
CA SER A 542 39.84 -12.44 -5.82
C SER A 542 38.79 -11.36 -5.42
N ALA A 543 37.69 -11.66 -4.72
CA ALA A 543 37.17 -12.95 -4.22
C ALA A 543 35.72 -12.82 -3.72
N ILE A 544 35.10 -13.99 -3.58
CA ILE A 544 33.90 -14.32 -2.79
C ILE A 544 33.86 -13.63 -1.42
N PHE A 545 32.71 -13.09 -1.00
CA PHE A 545 32.29 -13.25 0.41
C PHE A 545 30.76 -13.30 0.59
N LEU A 546 30.28 -14.45 1.08
CA LEU A 546 28.93 -14.63 1.63
C LEU A 546 29.00 -14.53 3.16
N ARG A 547 28.16 -13.71 3.80
CA ARG A 547 27.72 -14.01 5.18
C ARG A 547 26.38 -13.36 5.56
N ARG A 548 25.51 -14.17 6.17
CA ARG A 548 24.19 -13.79 6.70
C ARG A 548 24.27 -13.42 8.20
N CYS A 549 23.48 -12.40 8.56
CA CYS A 549 22.80 -12.11 9.83
C CYS A 549 23.29 -12.70 11.18
N LYS A 550 23.41 -11.84 12.22
CA LYS A 550 22.42 -11.82 13.34
C LYS A 550 22.51 -10.59 14.26
N LYS A 551 21.33 -10.26 14.81
CA LYS A 551 20.95 -9.32 15.90
C LYS A 551 22.01 -8.96 16.96
N VAL A 552 21.96 -7.70 17.42
CA VAL A 552 21.28 -7.36 18.69
C VAL A 552 20.14 -6.40 18.34
#